data_AF-A0A350YSB6-F1
#
_entry.id   AF-A0A350YSB6-F1
#
_cell.length_a   1.000
_cell.length_b   1.000
_cell.length_c   1.000
_cell.angle_alpha   90.00
_cell.angle_beta   90.00
_cell.angle_gamma   90.00
#
_symmetry.space_group_name_H-M   'P 1'
#
loop_
_entity.id
_entity.type
_entity.pdbx_description
1 polymer ?
#
loop_
_entity_poly.entity_id
_entity_poly.type
_entity_poly.pdbx_seq_one_letter_code
_entity_poly.pdbx_strand_id
1 'polypeptide(L)'
;MIFVLIVAFCLGAFTLRAENQKEPEKKPVASGVCPPFYLKDEGGNSIDPVHNINADKPYSPKQTCGTKNCHDYNKITEGFHFTQGKGEKVPELFAKRYNWVSSPGNYGGTWCSPAPLYRQLASKKNDNARMIDMTSFDFVTATCGTCHPGGGPLEYDRGGNRYDEYMKKQGMKSGDDNDLDGDYFKARWIDTGVIEADCLLCHMPEYNFKGRNKQLGNLNFKWAATAGSGFGNVDGSIKDSKPVKVDYDKSKFDEEGKVIVHIAPGPRNETCLQCHRKPDWKKRGAAFSPRTDVHIAAGLRCIDCHAAGSNSVDKRIRGKEVHQFGKGDDPSGWVRNDLDNSMRTCESCHIEGWRNAPKASHAWLPPFHMETLSCQACHIPSRAVKSALVQASDVYNPAPRITPPPKHIWSFYDQEMNFWNHYGELDLFTAMDQPTDVT
;
A
#
# COMPACT_ATOMS: atom_id res chain seq x y z
N MET A 1 -38.64 61.71 63.23
CA MET A 1 -39.79 60.88 62.82
C MET A 1 -39.76 60.73 61.31
N ILE A 2 -39.62 59.49 60.82
CA ILE A 2 -40.39 58.86 59.72
C ILE A 2 -40.44 59.55 58.32
N PHE A 3 -39.86 58.84 57.34
CA PHE A 3 -40.28 58.60 55.92
C PHE A 3 -40.35 59.80 54.92
N VAL A 4 -40.09 59.72 53.60
CA VAL A 4 -39.63 58.69 52.63
C VAL A 4 -39.36 59.37 51.25
N LEU A 5 -38.49 58.76 50.40
CA LEU A 5 -38.27 58.82 48.92
C LEU A 5 -38.48 60.14 48.14
N ILE A 6 -37.70 60.51 47.11
CA ILE A 6 -37.36 59.83 45.84
C ILE A 6 -36.13 60.59 45.25
N VAL A 7 -35.08 59.90 44.75
CA VAL A 7 -34.16 60.50 43.77
C VAL A 7 -33.79 59.49 42.69
N ALA A 8 -33.91 59.94 41.45
CA ALA A 8 -33.78 59.20 40.20
C ALA A 8 -32.33 58.84 39.83
N PHE A 9 -32.18 57.71 39.13
CA PHE A 9 -30.93 57.24 38.52
C PHE A 9 -30.73 57.89 37.14
N CYS A 10 -29.60 58.59 36.95
CA CYS A 10 -29.09 58.94 35.61
C CYS A 10 -27.84 58.10 35.30
N LEU A 11 -27.99 57.12 34.42
CA LEU A 11 -26.92 56.33 33.83
C LEU A 11 -26.30 57.10 32.65
N GLY A 12 -25.08 57.59 32.81
CA GLY A 12 -24.25 58.10 31.73
C GLY A 12 -23.55 56.94 31.00
N ALA A 13 -23.77 56.82 29.70
CA ALA A 13 -23.14 55.82 28.85
C ALA A 13 -21.72 56.26 28.44
N PHE A 14 -20.70 55.50 28.85
CA PHE A 14 -19.37 55.53 28.24
C PHE A 14 -19.31 54.43 27.16
N THR A 15 -19.27 54.82 25.89
CA THR A 15 -18.99 53.91 24.77
C THR A 15 -17.48 53.86 24.52
N LEU A 16 -16.84 52.75 24.93
CA LEU A 16 -15.51 52.36 24.46
C LEU A 16 -15.63 51.80 23.03
N ARG A 17 -14.95 52.46 22.09
CA ARG A 17 -14.89 52.09 20.68
C ARG A 17 -13.83 51.00 20.52
N ALA A 18 -14.24 49.74 20.48
CA ALA A 18 -13.36 48.63 20.11
C ALA A 18 -13.17 48.65 18.58
N GLU A 19 -11.94 48.87 18.11
CA GLU A 19 -11.58 48.65 16.72
C GLU A 19 -11.66 47.15 16.42
N ASN A 20 -12.66 46.80 15.62
CA ASN A 20 -12.92 45.45 15.17
C ASN A 20 -11.84 45.08 14.14
N GLN A 21 -10.78 44.37 14.57
CA GLN A 21 -9.85 43.73 13.64
C GLN A 21 -10.62 42.68 12.84
N LYS A 22 -11.02 43.02 11.61
CA LYS A 22 -11.57 42.05 10.66
C LYS A 22 -10.51 40.99 10.40
N GLU A 23 -10.77 39.75 10.81
CA GLU A 23 -10.03 38.59 10.32
C GLU A 23 -9.99 38.63 8.79
N PRO A 24 -8.84 38.36 8.17
CA PRO A 24 -8.73 38.32 6.72
C PRO A 24 -9.70 37.27 6.17
N GLU A 25 -10.52 37.71 5.23
CA GLU A 25 -11.54 36.91 4.55
C GLU A 25 -10.87 35.65 3.96
N LYS A 26 -11.24 34.47 4.47
CA LYS A 26 -10.73 33.19 3.94
C LYS A 26 -11.20 33.05 2.50
N LYS A 27 -10.31 33.32 1.55
CA LYS A 27 -10.56 33.05 0.14
C LYS A 27 -11.03 31.60 -0.02
N PRO A 28 -12.09 31.33 -0.81
CA PRO A 28 -12.53 29.98 -1.06
C PRO A 28 -11.38 29.20 -1.69
N VAL A 29 -10.93 28.14 -1.01
CA VAL A 29 -9.96 27.20 -1.56
C VAL A 29 -10.73 26.29 -2.52
N ALA A 30 -10.28 26.19 -3.77
CA ALA A 30 -10.87 25.27 -4.73
C ALA A 30 -10.84 23.84 -4.14
N SER A 31 -12.02 23.24 -3.94
CA SER A 31 -12.12 21.91 -3.36
C SER A 31 -11.59 20.86 -4.35
N GLY A 32 -10.74 19.95 -3.90
CA GLY A 32 -10.31 18.78 -4.68
C GLY A 32 -9.08 18.99 -5.56
N VAL A 33 -8.40 20.14 -5.47
CA VAL A 33 -7.13 20.39 -6.16
C VAL A 33 -6.08 20.78 -5.13
N CYS A 34 -4.95 20.07 -5.10
CA CYS A 34 -3.83 20.46 -4.24
C CYS A 34 -3.23 21.77 -4.76
N PRO A 35 -3.09 22.82 -3.92
CA PRO A 35 -2.36 24.02 -4.32
C PRO A 35 -0.87 23.71 -4.46
N PRO A 36 -0.05 24.58 -5.07
CA PRO A 36 1.40 24.48 -4.95
C PRO A 36 1.82 24.42 -3.47
N PHE A 37 2.73 23.52 -3.12
CA PHE A 37 3.15 23.31 -1.73
C PHE A 37 4.66 23.09 -1.60
N TYR A 38 5.21 23.41 -0.42
CA TYR A 38 6.58 23.07 -0.07
C TYR A 38 6.70 21.57 0.20
N LEU A 39 7.72 20.94 -0.37
CA LEU A 39 8.19 19.66 0.13
C LEU A 39 8.77 19.86 1.54
N LYS A 40 8.68 18.85 2.39
CA LYS A 40 9.28 18.86 3.73
C LYS A 40 10.17 17.67 3.96
N ASP A 41 11.20 17.86 4.76
CA ASP A 41 12.03 16.77 5.28
C ASP A 41 11.34 16.05 6.45
N GLU A 42 11.96 14.99 6.96
CA GLU A 42 11.49 14.20 8.10
C GLU A 42 11.29 15.01 9.39
N GLY A 43 12.06 16.09 9.57
CA GLY A 43 11.93 17.03 10.68
C GLY A 43 10.81 18.05 10.50
N GLY A 44 10.13 18.05 9.35
CA GLY A 44 9.07 19.00 9.01
C GLY A 44 9.58 20.34 8.49
N ASN A 45 10.87 20.47 8.19
CA ASN A 45 11.43 21.68 7.60
C ASN A 45 11.17 21.70 6.10
N SER A 46 10.88 22.87 5.54
CA SER A 46 10.71 23.03 4.09
C SER A 46 11.99 22.70 3.33
N ILE A 47 11.83 22.05 2.18
CA ILE A 47 12.88 21.78 1.20
C ILE A 47 12.65 22.72 0.03
N ASP A 48 13.64 23.56 -0.23
CA ASP A 48 13.64 24.52 -1.33
C ASP A 48 15.01 24.52 -2.02
N PRO A 49 15.16 23.69 -3.07
CA PRO A 49 16.40 23.57 -3.83
C PRO A 49 16.73 24.79 -4.69
N VAL A 50 15.76 25.67 -4.96
CA VAL A 50 15.97 26.92 -5.72
C VAL A 50 16.81 27.87 -4.88
N HIS A 51 16.49 27.99 -3.58
CA HIS A 51 17.21 28.82 -2.62
C HIS A 51 18.23 28.05 -1.75
N ASN A 52 18.51 26.79 -2.09
CA ASN A 52 19.47 25.94 -1.38
C ASN A 52 19.13 25.69 0.12
N ILE A 53 17.83 25.65 0.46
CA ILE A 53 17.34 25.36 1.80
C ILE A 53 17.02 23.87 1.90
N ASN A 54 17.70 23.16 2.81
CA ASN A 54 17.54 21.71 3.04
C ASN A 54 17.61 20.86 1.76
N ALA A 55 18.32 21.33 0.73
CA ALA A 55 18.39 20.70 -0.59
C ALA A 55 19.14 19.35 -0.57
N ASP A 56 19.81 19.01 0.52
CA ASP A 56 20.46 17.72 0.76
C ASP A 56 19.57 16.70 1.49
N LYS A 57 18.38 17.11 1.97
CA LYS A 57 17.48 16.26 2.75
C LYS A 57 16.48 15.53 1.85
N PRO A 58 16.15 14.25 2.14
CA PRO A 58 15.07 13.57 1.45
C PRO A 58 13.71 14.14 1.84
N TYR A 59 12.80 14.13 0.87
CA TYR A 59 11.38 14.45 1.06
C TYR A 59 10.67 13.38 1.92
N SER A 60 9.90 13.84 2.90
CA SER A 60 9.01 13.03 3.75
C SER A 60 7.56 13.14 3.26
N PRO A 61 6.95 12.04 2.77
CA PRO A 61 5.51 11.97 2.50
C PRO A 61 4.66 12.33 3.72
N LYS A 62 5.06 11.88 4.91
CA LYS A 62 4.31 12.13 6.15
C LYS A 62 4.27 13.62 6.50
N GLN A 63 5.40 14.31 6.45
CA GLN A 63 5.46 15.72 6.82
C GLN A 63 4.86 16.61 5.73
N THR A 64 4.98 16.23 4.46
CA THR A 64 4.50 17.03 3.33
C THR A 64 3.00 16.85 3.11
N CYS A 65 2.54 15.62 2.88
CA CYS A 65 1.13 15.32 2.61
C CYS A 65 0.31 15.23 3.91
N GLY A 66 0.91 14.74 4.98
CA GLY A 66 0.29 14.59 6.30
C GLY A 66 0.29 15.85 7.18
N THR A 67 0.65 17.00 6.63
CA THR A 67 0.60 18.27 7.36
C THR A 67 -0.84 18.63 7.74
N LYS A 68 -1.03 19.37 8.85
CA LYS A 68 -2.33 19.67 9.50
C LYS A 68 -3.46 20.16 8.58
N ASN A 69 -3.12 20.73 7.41
CA ASN A 69 -4.09 21.31 6.47
C ASN A 69 -4.23 20.53 5.15
N CYS A 70 -3.62 19.34 5.03
CA CYS A 70 -3.67 18.54 3.80
C CYS A 70 -4.42 17.22 4.04
N HIS A 71 -3.76 16.24 4.65
CA HIS A 71 -4.36 14.92 4.87
C HIS A 71 -4.05 14.38 6.27
N ASP A 72 -4.98 13.62 6.85
CA ASP A 72 -4.73 12.90 8.11
C ASP A 72 -3.95 11.62 7.82
N TYR A 73 -2.62 11.71 7.89
CA TYR A 73 -1.71 10.59 7.62
C TYR A 73 -1.96 9.38 8.51
N ASN A 74 -2.20 9.62 9.81
CA ASN A 74 -2.43 8.54 10.76
C ASN A 74 -3.72 7.81 10.41
N LYS A 75 -4.78 8.57 10.08
CA LYS A 75 -6.06 7.98 9.68
C LYS A 75 -5.94 7.15 8.41
N ILE A 76 -5.27 7.70 7.40
CA ILE A 76 -5.06 7.05 6.10
C ILE A 76 -4.30 5.73 6.24
N THR A 77 -3.28 5.71 7.09
CA THR A 77 -2.38 4.55 7.25
C THR A 77 -2.95 3.42 8.12
N GLU A 78 -4.17 3.56 8.66
CA GLU A 78 -4.94 2.46 9.27
C GLU A 78 -5.37 1.39 8.23
N GLY A 79 -5.25 1.70 6.93
CA GLY A 79 -5.61 0.81 5.83
C GLY A 79 -4.78 -0.47 5.75
N PHE A 80 -5.38 -1.58 5.31
CA PHE A 80 -4.72 -2.89 5.26
C PHE A 80 -3.51 -2.91 4.33
N HIS A 81 -3.54 -2.16 3.24
CA HIS A 81 -2.38 -2.06 2.34
C HIS A 81 -1.15 -1.47 3.03
N PHE A 82 -1.34 -0.64 4.06
CA PHE A 82 -0.29 -0.07 4.90
C PHE A 82 0.03 -0.95 6.11
N THR A 83 -0.96 -1.58 6.76
CA THR A 83 -0.70 -2.36 7.98
C THR A 83 -0.27 -3.80 7.70
N GLN A 84 -0.74 -4.38 6.60
CA GLN A 84 -0.49 -5.78 6.18
C GLN A 84 -0.75 -6.80 7.31
N GLY A 85 -1.78 -6.56 8.13
CA GLY A 85 -2.15 -7.41 9.26
C GLY A 85 -1.35 -7.17 10.54
N LYS A 86 -0.35 -6.29 10.54
CA LYS A 86 0.49 -6.02 11.72
C LYS A 86 -0.37 -5.65 12.94
N GLY A 87 -0.17 -6.39 14.03
CA GLY A 87 -0.85 -6.17 15.30
C GLY A 87 -2.30 -6.66 15.35
N GLU A 88 -2.84 -7.18 14.25
CA GLU A 88 -4.17 -7.78 14.24
C GLU A 88 -4.15 -9.17 14.90
N LYS A 89 -5.26 -9.51 15.58
CA LYS A 89 -5.41 -10.81 16.21
C LYS A 89 -5.46 -11.91 15.15
N VAL A 90 -4.67 -12.96 15.33
CA VAL A 90 -4.73 -14.17 14.50
C VAL A 90 -6.12 -14.80 14.58
N PRO A 91 -6.83 -15.01 13.45
CA PRO A 91 -8.11 -15.70 13.45
C PRO A 91 -8.02 -17.12 14.01
N GLU A 92 -9.08 -17.62 14.65
CA GLU A 92 -9.07 -18.94 15.29
C GLU A 92 -8.68 -20.07 14.33
N LEU A 93 -9.16 -20.05 13.09
CA LEU A 93 -8.79 -21.07 12.12
C LEU A 93 -7.31 -21.00 11.75
N PHE A 94 -6.74 -19.79 11.66
CA PHE A 94 -5.32 -19.64 11.40
C PHE A 94 -4.50 -20.21 12.55
N ALA A 95 -4.87 -19.90 13.79
CA ALA A 95 -4.21 -20.46 14.97
C ALA A 95 -4.32 -22.00 15.04
N LYS A 96 -5.42 -22.59 14.56
CA LYS A 96 -5.58 -24.06 14.46
C LYS A 96 -4.77 -24.71 13.33
N ARG A 97 -4.52 -24.00 12.22
CA ARG A 97 -3.91 -24.57 11.01
C ARG A 97 -2.44 -24.21 10.83
N TYR A 98 -2.01 -23.05 11.31
CA TYR A 98 -0.73 -22.45 10.99
C TYR A 98 -0.01 -22.01 12.27
N ASN A 99 0.76 -22.93 12.84
CA ASN A 99 1.48 -22.70 14.09
C ASN A 99 2.59 -21.63 14.00
N TRP A 100 2.95 -21.21 12.78
CA TRP A 100 4.00 -20.20 12.53
C TRP A 100 3.46 -18.78 12.31
N VAL A 101 2.14 -18.61 12.23
CA VAL A 101 1.51 -17.33 11.91
C VAL A 101 1.36 -16.46 13.15
N SER A 102 1.77 -15.19 13.03
CA SER A 102 1.65 -14.17 14.08
C SER A 102 0.63 -13.07 13.75
N SER A 103 0.15 -12.99 12.51
CA SER A 103 -0.90 -12.05 12.09
C SER A 103 -1.67 -12.57 10.85
N PRO A 104 -2.86 -12.05 10.53
CA PRO A 104 -3.63 -12.52 9.36
C PRO A 104 -3.10 -12.05 8.00
N GLY A 105 -2.20 -11.06 7.95
CA GLY A 105 -1.77 -10.40 6.70
C GLY A 105 -0.39 -10.82 6.22
N ASN A 106 0.16 -10.10 5.23
CA ASN A 106 1.48 -10.45 4.68
C ASN A 106 2.60 -10.32 5.73
N TYR A 107 2.47 -9.40 6.68
CA TYR A 107 3.41 -9.25 7.78
C TYR A 107 3.11 -10.27 8.88
N GLY A 108 3.64 -11.49 8.74
CA GLY A 108 3.54 -12.56 9.73
C GLY A 108 2.44 -13.60 9.49
N GLY A 109 1.69 -13.50 8.39
CA GLY A 109 0.67 -14.47 8.00
C GLY A 109 1.15 -15.55 7.03
N THR A 110 0.19 -16.20 6.37
CA THR A 110 0.39 -17.38 5.50
C THR A 110 0.91 -17.04 4.09
N TRP A 111 1.08 -15.75 3.80
CA TRP A 111 1.14 -15.22 2.43
C TRP A 111 2.51 -15.19 1.77
N CYS A 112 3.58 -15.58 2.48
CA CYS A 112 4.89 -15.68 1.89
C CYS A 112 4.87 -16.76 0.78
N SER A 113 4.72 -16.30 -0.47
CA SER A 113 4.35 -17.16 -1.59
C SER A 113 5.52 -17.99 -2.11
N PRO A 114 5.19 -19.15 -2.69
CA PRO A 114 5.49 -20.44 -2.08
C PRO A 114 6.98 -20.78 -2.11
N ALA A 115 7.36 -21.57 -1.12
CA ALA A 115 8.50 -22.47 -0.97
C ALA A 115 9.54 -22.63 -2.12
N PRO A 116 10.82 -22.93 -1.78
CA PRO A 116 11.23 -23.63 -0.56
C PRO A 116 11.50 -22.76 0.68
N LEU A 117 11.38 -21.43 0.57
CA LEU A 117 11.70 -20.52 1.69
C LEU A 117 10.44 -19.81 2.19
N TYR A 118 9.61 -20.54 2.93
CA TYR A 118 8.61 -19.89 3.78
C TYR A 118 9.36 -19.20 4.91
N ARG A 119 9.70 -17.92 4.70
CA ARG A 119 10.26 -17.12 5.78
C ARG A 119 9.19 -16.82 6.82
N GLN A 120 9.43 -17.24 8.05
CA GLN A 120 8.58 -16.91 9.18
C GLN A 120 9.00 -15.56 9.78
N LEU A 121 8.04 -14.67 10.01
CA LEU A 121 8.30 -13.45 10.78
C LEU A 121 8.75 -13.86 12.20
N ALA A 122 9.95 -13.45 12.57
CA ALA A 122 10.55 -13.78 13.85
C ALA A 122 9.73 -13.19 15.01
N SER A 123 9.71 -13.89 16.14
CA SER A 123 9.15 -13.37 17.40
C SER A 123 9.84 -12.06 17.79
N LYS A 124 9.18 -11.22 18.60
CA LYS A 124 9.79 -9.96 19.06
C LYS A 124 10.97 -10.23 19.97
N LYS A 125 10.86 -11.21 20.87
CA LYS A 125 11.94 -11.66 21.74
C LYS A 125 12.35 -13.07 21.35
N ASN A 126 13.65 -13.31 21.24
CA ASN A 126 14.20 -14.61 20.87
C ASN A 126 15.38 -14.93 21.79
N ASP A 127 15.48 -16.19 22.22
CA ASP A 127 16.59 -16.64 23.09
C ASP A 127 17.81 -17.12 22.27
N ASN A 128 17.67 -17.27 20.95
CA ASN A 128 18.70 -17.79 20.06
C ASN A 128 18.55 -17.20 18.66
N ALA A 129 19.66 -16.71 18.11
CA ALA A 129 19.72 -16.17 16.75
C ALA A 129 19.22 -17.16 15.67
N ARG A 130 19.34 -18.47 15.89
CA ARG A 130 18.85 -19.50 14.95
C ARG A 130 17.32 -19.56 14.81
N MET A 131 16.58 -18.91 15.72
CA MET A 131 15.12 -18.81 15.67
C MET A 131 14.64 -17.58 14.89
N ILE A 132 15.57 -16.70 14.48
CA ILE A 132 15.26 -15.46 13.78
C ILE A 132 15.35 -15.72 12.27
N ASP A 133 14.23 -16.08 11.67
CA ASP A 133 14.15 -16.33 10.22
C ASP A 133 14.00 -15.03 9.44
N MET A 134 12.93 -14.26 9.66
CA MET A 134 12.72 -12.96 9.03
C MET A 134 12.40 -11.89 10.06
N THR A 135 13.31 -10.93 10.22
CA THR A 135 13.06 -9.73 11.02
C THR A 135 12.10 -8.78 10.32
N SER A 136 11.63 -7.76 11.04
CA SER A 136 10.88 -6.65 10.42
C SER A 136 11.70 -5.89 9.38
N PHE A 137 13.02 -5.80 9.57
CA PHE A 137 13.93 -5.24 8.58
C PHE A 137 14.02 -6.14 7.34
N ASP A 138 14.12 -7.46 7.56
CA ASP A 138 14.12 -8.44 6.48
C ASP A 138 12.82 -8.48 5.69
N PHE A 139 11.67 -8.20 6.30
CA PHE A 139 10.42 -8.09 5.56
C PHE A 139 10.53 -7.06 4.42
N VAL A 140 11.23 -5.95 4.65
CA VAL A 140 11.49 -4.96 3.60
C VAL A 140 12.45 -5.51 2.55
N THR A 141 13.57 -6.11 2.96
CA THR A 141 14.68 -6.50 2.07
C THR A 141 14.45 -7.83 1.35
N ALA A 142 13.57 -8.69 1.87
CA ALA A 142 13.10 -9.94 1.26
C ALA A 142 12.06 -9.69 0.15
N THR A 143 12.15 -8.54 -0.52
CA THR A 143 11.31 -8.07 -1.62
C THR A 143 9.86 -7.69 -1.27
N CYS A 144 9.37 -7.90 -0.05
CA CYS A 144 8.00 -7.47 0.31
C CYS A 144 7.86 -5.94 0.31
N GLY A 145 8.93 -5.20 0.60
CA GLY A 145 8.95 -3.73 0.52
C GLY A 145 8.71 -3.17 -0.89
N THR A 146 9.03 -3.94 -1.94
CA THR A 146 8.81 -3.57 -3.35
C THR A 146 7.34 -3.32 -3.65
N CYS A 147 6.46 -4.14 -3.07
CA CYS A 147 5.01 -4.07 -3.27
C CYS A 147 4.26 -3.35 -2.14
N HIS A 148 4.95 -2.98 -1.06
CA HIS A 148 4.34 -2.29 0.07
C HIS A 148 4.43 -0.77 -0.11
N PRO A 149 3.35 0.00 0.09
CA PRO A 149 3.35 1.46 -0.09
C PRO A 149 4.10 2.26 1.00
N GLY A 150 4.83 1.62 1.91
CA GLY A 150 5.34 2.24 3.15
C GLY A 150 4.31 2.31 4.29
N GLY A 151 4.69 2.89 5.42
CA GLY A 151 3.88 2.97 6.64
C GLY A 151 3.83 1.65 7.42
N GLY A 152 3.01 1.56 8.47
CA GLY A 152 2.77 0.32 9.21
C GLY A 152 4.05 -0.44 9.63
N PRO A 153 4.28 -1.69 9.18
CA PRO A 153 5.48 -2.47 9.50
C PRO A 153 6.77 -1.94 8.88
N LEU A 154 6.69 -1.00 7.94
CA LEU A 154 7.84 -0.36 7.29
C LEU A 154 8.27 0.95 7.99
N GLU A 155 7.45 1.45 8.91
CA GLU A 155 7.70 2.70 9.66
C GLU A 155 7.88 2.46 11.16
N TYR A 156 7.03 1.61 11.74
CA TYR A 156 6.99 1.41 13.19
C TYR A 156 7.31 -0.03 13.58
N ASP A 157 7.92 -0.21 14.74
CA ASP A 157 8.13 -1.50 15.40
C ASP A 157 6.83 -2.08 15.97
N ARG A 158 6.87 -3.31 16.50
CA ARG A 158 5.67 -3.93 17.10
C ARG A 158 5.22 -3.28 18.42
N GLY A 159 6.01 -2.35 18.97
CA GLY A 159 5.64 -1.50 20.11
C GLY A 159 5.05 -0.13 19.70
N GLY A 160 4.96 0.18 18.41
CA GLY A 160 4.46 1.46 17.89
C GLY A 160 5.51 2.57 17.83
N ASN A 161 6.79 2.27 18.03
CA ASN A 161 7.88 3.23 17.94
C ASN A 161 8.45 3.29 16.53
N ARG A 162 8.80 4.48 16.02
CA ARG A 162 9.50 4.60 14.73
C ARG A 162 10.87 3.90 14.82
N TYR A 163 11.17 3.00 13.89
CA TYR A 163 12.30 2.09 14.07
C TYR A 163 13.64 2.78 14.29
N ASP A 164 13.99 3.74 13.43
CA ASP A 164 15.31 4.36 13.43
C ASP A 164 15.52 5.28 14.65
N GLU A 165 14.49 6.02 15.05
CA GLU A 165 14.48 6.85 16.26
C GLU A 165 14.59 6.00 17.53
N TYR A 166 13.79 4.94 17.63
CA TYR A 166 13.79 4.07 18.80
C TYR A 166 15.12 3.33 18.94
N MET A 167 15.65 2.82 17.83
CA MET A 167 16.95 2.15 17.80
C MET A 167 18.06 3.08 18.31
N LYS A 168 18.08 4.35 17.89
CA LYS A 168 19.01 5.38 18.43
C LYS A 168 18.80 5.60 19.93
N LYS A 169 17.54 5.79 20.35
CA LYS A 169 17.18 6.09 21.75
C LYS A 169 17.57 4.96 22.71
N GLN A 170 17.46 3.70 22.29
CA GLN A 170 17.84 2.53 23.09
C GLN A 170 19.34 2.22 23.05
N GLY A 171 20.15 2.99 22.32
CA GLY A 171 21.59 2.73 22.20
C GLY A 171 21.94 1.48 21.39
N MET A 172 21.00 0.98 20.58
CA MET A 172 21.21 -0.16 19.68
C MET A 172 22.14 0.21 18.52
N LYS A 173 22.83 -0.78 17.96
CA LYS A 173 23.84 -0.57 16.91
C LYS A 173 23.39 -1.16 15.58
N SER A 174 23.60 -0.40 14.50
CA SER A 174 23.27 -0.82 13.14
C SER A 174 24.01 -2.12 12.78
N GLY A 175 23.28 -3.14 12.35
CA GLY A 175 23.84 -4.43 11.95
C GLY A 175 24.29 -5.34 13.12
N ASP A 176 24.05 -4.95 14.36
CA ASP A 176 24.38 -5.76 15.54
C ASP A 176 23.21 -6.68 15.97
N ASP A 177 23.44 -7.56 16.93
CA ASP A 177 22.42 -8.52 17.39
C ASP A 177 21.24 -7.85 18.11
N ASN A 178 21.44 -6.69 18.74
CA ASN A 178 20.39 -5.87 19.36
C ASN A 178 19.41 -6.71 20.20
N ASP A 179 19.96 -7.43 21.18
CA ASP A 179 19.23 -8.31 22.12
C ASP A 179 18.38 -9.40 21.47
N LEU A 180 18.74 -9.82 20.24
CA LEU A 180 18.00 -10.81 19.47
C LEU A 180 16.53 -10.41 19.24
N ASP A 181 16.24 -9.10 19.24
CA ASP A 181 14.89 -8.59 19.02
C ASP A 181 14.51 -8.74 17.54
N GLY A 182 13.41 -9.40 17.21
CA GLY A 182 13.02 -9.62 15.81
C GLY A 182 12.69 -8.35 15.01
N ASP A 183 12.57 -7.19 15.66
CA ASP A 183 12.44 -5.87 15.01
C ASP A 183 13.80 -5.23 14.69
N TYR A 184 14.86 -5.60 15.43
CA TYR A 184 16.15 -4.90 15.45
C TYR A 184 17.38 -5.79 15.20
N PHE A 185 17.25 -7.11 15.24
CA PHE A 185 18.35 -8.07 15.03
C PHE A 185 18.95 -7.88 13.64
N LYS A 186 20.24 -7.54 13.58
CA LYS A 186 20.98 -7.20 12.37
C LYS A 186 20.37 -6.07 11.52
N ALA A 187 19.38 -5.36 12.05
CA ALA A 187 18.71 -4.29 11.34
C ALA A 187 19.60 -3.05 11.22
N ARG A 188 19.40 -2.28 10.16
CA ARG A 188 20.16 -1.06 9.89
C ARG A 188 19.28 0.20 9.86
N TRP A 189 18.22 0.22 10.67
CA TRP A 189 17.24 1.32 10.67
C TRP A 189 17.88 2.70 10.86
N ILE A 190 18.91 2.81 11.72
CA ILE A 190 19.66 4.06 11.94
C ILE A 190 20.25 4.64 10.64
N ASP A 191 20.83 3.78 9.79
CA ASP A 191 21.50 4.18 8.56
C ASP A 191 20.51 4.41 7.42
N THR A 192 19.51 3.54 7.35
CA THR A 192 18.56 3.45 6.23
C THR A 192 17.41 4.44 6.35
N GLY A 193 17.05 4.80 7.58
CA GLY A 193 15.76 5.41 7.91
C GLY A 193 14.62 4.40 7.76
N VAL A 194 13.39 4.91 7.74
CA VAL A 194 12.19 4.08 7.52
C VAL A 194 11.51 4.41 6.20
N ILE A 195 10.51 3.61 5.82
CA ILE A 195 9.71 3.87 4.61
C ILE A 195 8.32 4.34 5.06
N GLU A 196 8.12 5.65 5.01
CA GLU A 196 6.81 6.28 5.23
C GLU A 196 5.82 5.87 4.12
N ALA A 197 4.52 5.85 4.44
CA ALA A 197 3.44 5.71 3.47
C ALA A 197 3.56 6.77 2.37
N ASP A 198 3.91 6.31 1.17
CA ASP A 198 4.12 7.14 0.00
C ASP A 198 2.79 7.33 -0.73
N CYS A 199 2.15 8.48 -0.50
CA CYS A 199 0.87 8.81 -1.11
C CYS A 199 0.98 8.91 -2.64
N LEU A 200 2.11 9.38 -3.15
CA LEU A 200 2.33 9.60 -4.58
C LEU A 200 2.53 8.29 -5.33
N LEU A 201 2.97 7.22 -4.65
CA LEU A 201 2.97 5.88 -5.24
C LEU A 201 1.60 5.48 -5.79
N CYS A 202 0.52 5.86 -5.09
CA CYS A 202 -0.84 5.57 -5.53
C CYS A 202 -1.44 6.68 -6.42
N HIS A 203 -1.13 7.93 -6.11
CA HIS A 203 -1.83 9.08 -6.68
C HIS A 203 -1.08 9.83 -7.78
N MET A 204 0.20 9.57 -8.03
CA MET A 204 0.97 10.19 -9.11
C MET A 204 1.11 9.21 -10.29
N PRO A 205 0.44 9.43 -11.43
CA PRO A 205 0.44 8.46 -12.53
C PRO A 205 1.82 8.16 -13.11
N GLU A 206 2.72 9.12 -13.09
CA GLU A 206 4.10 9.02 -13.58
C GLU A 206 5.10 8.53 -12.52
N TYR A 207 4.63 8.06 -11.36
CA TYR A 207 5.50 7.59 -10.28
C TYR A 207 6.47 6.49 -10.74
N ASN A 208 7.75 6.68 -10.43
CA ASN A 208 8.84 5.81 -10.85
C ASN A 208 9.07 4.65 -9.87
N PHE A 209 8.27 3.58 -10.01
CA PHE A 209 8.41 2.36 -9.21
C PHE A 209 9.82 1.74 -9.30
N LYS A 210 10.43 1.73 -10.50
CA LYS A 210 11.78 1.17 -10.69
C LYS A 210 12.83 1.96 -9.92
N GLY A 211 12.74 3.30 -9.95
CA GLY A 211 13.59 4.21 -9.20
C GLY A 211 13.46 3.99 -7.70
N ARG A 212 12.22 3.97 -7.19
CA ARG A 212 11.93 3.66 -5.78
C ARG A 212 12.50 2.31 -5.36
N ASN A 213 12.23 1.25 -6.11
CA ASN A 213 12.63 -0.11 -5.76
C ASN A 213 14.15 -0.31 -5.84
N LYS A 214 14.84 0.41 -6.73
CA LYS A 214 16.32 0.50 -6.72
C LYS A 214 16.82 1.06 -5.39
N GLN A 215 16.18 2.12 -4.86
CA GLN A 215 16.56 2.68 -3.56
C GLN A 215 16.30 1.70 -2.41
N LEU A 216 15.21 0.94 -2.45
CA LEU A 216 14.98 -0.13 -1.46
C LEU A 216 16.07 -1.22 -1.52
N GLY A 217 16.46 -1.64 -2.73
CA GLY A 217 17.56 -2.61 -2.92
C GLY A 217 18.93 -2.10 -2.45
N ASN A 218 19.13 -0.78 -2.43
CA ASN A 218 20.32 -0.11 -1.90
C ASN A 218 20.22 0.20 -0.39
N LEU A 219 19.12 -0.17 0.26
CA LEU A 219 18.79 0.17 1.65
C LEU A 219 18.63 1.69 1.91
N ASN A 220 18.34 2.47 0.88
CA ASN A 220 18.14 3.92 0.98
C ASN A 220 16.66 4.24 1.33
N PHE A 221 16.14 3.66 2.41
CA PHE A 221 14.70 3.63 2.71
C PHE A 221 14.04 5.01 2.76
N LYS A 222 14.58 5.95 3.55
CA LYS A 222 13.99 7.30 3.65
C LYS A 222 14.12 8.16 2.38
N TRP A 223 14.95 7.75 1.43
CA TRP A 223 15.12 8.45 0.13
C TRP A 223 14.25 7.86 -0.98
N ALA A 224 13.62 6.70 -0.75
CA ALA A 224 12.90 5.97 -1.79
C ALA A 224 11.74 6.78 -2.38
N ALA A 225 11.01 7.54 -1.55
CA ALA A 225 9.90 8.38 -1.99
C ALA A 225 10.36 9.57 -2.84
N THR A 226 11.52 10.16 -2.52
CA THR A 226 12.12 11.24 -3.33
C THR A 226 12.45 10.76 -4.74
N ALA A 227 13.11 9.60 -4.85
CA ALA A 227 13.44 9.00 -6.13
C ALA A 227 12.20 8.50 -6.89
N GLY A 228 11.22 7.93 -6.18
CA GLY A 228 9.99 7.42 -6.76
C GLY A 228 9.11 8.52 -7.33
N SER A 229 8.98 9.65 -6.63
CA SER A 229 8.19 10.80 -7.09
C SER A 229 8.90 11.62 -8.16
N GLY A 230 10.17 11.32 -8.47
CA GLY A 230 10.96 12.06 -9.46
C GLY A 230 11.31 13.49 -9.04
N PHE A 231 11.25 13.82 -7.74
CA PHE A 231 11.66 15.14 -7.25
C PHE A 231 13.18 15.35 -7.31
N GLY A 232 13.95 14.27 -7.24
CA GLY A 232 15.40 14.34 -7.33
C GLY A 232 16.04 13.00 -7.60
N ASN A 233 17.28 13.05 -8.08
CA ASN A 233 18.14 11.89 -8.24
C ASN A 233 18.74 11.52 -6.87
N VAL A 234 18.77 10.22 -6.57
CA VAL A 234 19.34 9.69 -5.33
C VAL A 234 20.51 8.78 -5.68
N ASP A 235 21.70 9.27 -5.36
CA ASP A 235 22.98 8.59 -5.57
C ASP A 235 23.54 8.05 -4.25
N GLY A 236 24.32 6.96 -4.33
CA GLY A 236 24.86 6.27 -3.16
C GLY A 236 24.06 5.02 -2.77
N SER A 237 24.50 4.36 -1.71
CA SER A 237 23.99 3.05 -1.30
C SER A 237 24.41 2.75 0.14
N ILE A 238 23.44 2.74 1.06
CA ILE A 238 23.69 2.32 2.45
C ILE A 238 24.16 0.86 2.50
N LYS A 239 23.62 0.01 1.61
CA LYS A 239 24.05 -1.39 1.45
C LYS A 239 25.55 -1.49 1.19
N ASP A 240 26.07 -0.66 0.29
CA ASP A 240 27.48 -0.67 -0.11
C ASP A 240 28.35 0.30 0.69
N SER A 241 27.83 0.83 1.81
CA SER A 241 28.52 1.83 2.65
C SER A 241 28.96 3.09 1.90
N LYS A 242 28.20 3.49 0.87
CA LYS A 242 28.40 4.71 0.09
C LYS A 242 27.45 5.80 0.60
N PRO A 243 27.95 7.01 0.94
CA PRO A 243 27.10 8.11 1.37
C PRO A 243 25.99 8.39 0.37
N VAL A 244 24.76 8.55 0.87
CA VAL A 244 23.59 8.83 0.03
C VAL A 244 23.40 10.34 -0.09
N LYS A 245 23.20 10.81 -1.32
CA LYS A 245 22.96 12.22 -1.63
C LYS A 245 21.71 12.36 -2.49
N VAL A 246 20.99 13.45 -2.29
CA VAL A 246 19.89 13.87 -3.15
C VAL A 246 20.35 15.06 -3.98
N ASP A 247 20.05 15.01 -5.27
CA ASP A 247 20.14 16.14 -6.17
C ASP A 247 18.75 16.41 -6.74
N TYR A 248 18.11 17.49 -6.27
CA TYR A 248 16.74 17.83 -6.66
C TYR A 248 16.69 18.39 -8.07
N ASP A 249 15.69 17.96 -8.83
CA ASP A 249 15.36 18.55 -10.12
C ASP A 249 14.67 19.91 -9.89
N LYS A 250 15.46 20.98 -9.95
CA LYS A 250 14.97 22.36 -9.75
C LYS A 250 13.88 22.75 -10.73
N SER A 251 13.75 22.10 -11.89
CA SER A 251 12.66 22.37 -12.83
C SER A 251 11.28 21.97 -12.30
N LYS A 252 11.22 21.20 -11.21
CA LYS A 252 9.98 20.84 -10.51
C LYS A 252 9.49 21.90 -9.51
N PHE A 253 10.31 22.91 -9.25
CA PHE A 253 10.05 23.94 -8.24
C PHE A 253 9.79 25.28 -8.90
N ASP A 254 8.82 26.04 -8.38
CA ASP A 254 8.60 27.43 -8.76
C ASP A 254 9.62 28.37 -8.12
N GLU A 255 9.55 29.67 -8.45
CA GLU A 255 10.45 30.70 -7.91
C GLU A 255 10.34 30.81 -6.38
N GLU A 256 9.22 30.44 -5.79
CA GLU A 256 9.01 30.40 -4.34
C GLU A 256 9.45 29.09 -3.68
N GLY A 257 9.97 28.11 -4.43
CA GLY A 257 10.44 26.83 -3.92
C GLY A 257 9.35 25.79 -3.66
N LYS A 258 8.16 25.94 -4.26
CA LYS A 258 7.04 25.00 -4.15
C LYS A 258 6.96 24.09 -5.38
N VAL A 259 6.34 22.94 -5.21
CA VAL A 259 6.06 22.00 -6.30
C VAL A 259 4.59 22.03 -6.70
N ILE A 260 4.34 21.73 -7.97
CA ILE A 260 3.02 21.35 -8.48
C ILE A 260 3.11 19.90 -8.93
N VAL A 261 2.29 19.05 -8.33
CA VAL A 261 2.29 17.61 -8.58
C VAL A 261 1.00 17.20 -9.28
N HIS A 262 1.12 16.36 -10.31
CA HIS A 262 -0.04 15.74 -10.94
C HIS A 262 -0.56 14.61 -10.04
N ILE A 263 -1.61 14.92 -9.28
CA ILE A 263 -2.24 14.02 -8.33
C ILE A 263 -3.60 13.60 -8.87
N ALA A 264 -3.75 12.33 -9.22
CA ALA A 264 -5.00 11.73 -9.63
C ALA A 264 -5.90 11.49 -8.39
N PRO A 265 -7.19 11.89 -8.42
CA PRO A 265 -8.12 11.68 -7.30
C PRO A 265 -8.33 10.20 -6.92
N GLY A 266 -8.03 9.28 -7.83
CA GLY A 266 -7.98 7.85 -7.55
C GLY A 266 -6.93 7.17 -8.41
N PRO A 267 -6.30 6.08 -7.92
CA PRO A 267 -5.24 5.37 -8.62
C PRO A 267 -5.70 4.85 -9.98
N ARG A 268 -4.75 4.75 -10.92
CA ARG A 268 -4.96 4.07 -12.20
C ARG A 268 -4.76 2.56 -12.03
N ASN A 269 -5.23 1.76 -13.00
CA ASN A 269 -5.08 0.30 -12.95
C ASN A 269 -3.62 -0.12 -12.91
N GLU A 270 -2.76 0.60 -13.64
CA GLU A 270 -1.33 0.31 -13.73
C GLU A 270 -0.66 0.35 -12.36
N THR A 271 -1.14 1.19 -11.45
CA THR A 271 -0.67 1.32 -10.07
C THR A 271 -0.96 0.04 -9.28
N CYS A 272 -2.20 -0.44 -9.30
CA CYS A 272 -2.59 -1.69 -8.64
C CYS A 272 -1.82 -2.88 -9.23
N LEU A 273 -1.71 -2.89 -10.55
CA LEU A 273 -1.07 -3.95 -11.32
C LEU A 273 0.46 -3.99 -11.18
N GLN A 274 1.11 -2.97 -10.59
CA GLN A 274 2.53 -3.12 -10.21
C GLN A 274 2.75 -4.26 -9.23
N CYS A 275 1.78 -4.49 -8.34
CA CYS A 275 1.88 -5.48 -7.27
C CYS A 275 0.97 -6.68 -7.51
N HIS A 276 -0.24 -6.45 -8.01
CA HIS A 276 -1.26 -7.47 -8.16
C HIS A 276 -1.14 -8.29 -9.46
N ARG A 277 -0.51 -7.76 -10.52
CA ARG A 277 -0.48 -8.44 -11.82
C ARG A 277 0.15 -9.82 -11.72
N LYS A 278 1.44 -9.89 -11.34
CA LYS A 278 2.19 -11.17 -11.32
C LYS A 278 1.56 -12.22 -10.38
N PRO A 279 1.22 -11.90 -9.12
CA PRO A 279 0.56 -12.85 -8.24
C PRO A 279 -0.78 -13.33 -8.79
N ASP A 280 -1.62 -12.45 -9.33
CA ASP A 280 -2.97 -12.81 -9.73
C ASP A 280 -3.00 -13.64 -11.02
N TRP A 281 -2.17 -13.34 -12.02
CA TRP A 281 -2.11 -14.21 -13.20
C TRP A 281 -1.45 -15.55 -12.87
N LYS A 282 -0.36 -15.56 -12.10
CA LYS A 282 0.30 -16.80 -11.67
C LYS A 282 -0.63 -17.70 -10.85
N LYS A 283 -1.34 -17.15 -9.87
CA LYS A 283 -2.12 -17.94 -8.89
C LYS A 283 -3.54 -18.21 -9.36
N ARG A 284 -4.09 -17.37 -10.24
CA ARG A 284 -5.52 -17.36 -10.56
C ARG A 284 -5.79 -17.29 -12.06
N GLY A 285 -4.79 -17.12 -12.92
CA GLY A 285 -5.01 -16.93 -14.36
C GLY A 285 -5.71 -15.61 -14.70
N ALA A 286 -5.68 -14.63 -13.79
CA ALA A 286 -6.30 -13.32 -13.99
C ALA A 286 -5.35 -12.37 -14.72
N ALA A 287 -5.62 -12.11 -16.01
CA ALA A 287 -4.76 -11.32 -16.88
C ALA A 287 -4.88 -9.79 -16.71
N PHE A 288 -6.08 -9.31 -16.37
CA PHE A 288 -6.46 -7.90 -16.31
C PHE A 288 -6.10 -7.10 -17.57
N SER A 289 -6.47 -7.61 -18.74
CA SER A 289 -6.23 -6.96 -20.03
C SER A 289 -7.55 -6.65 -20.76
N PRO A 290 -7.59 -5.61 -21.61
CA PRO A 290 -8.75 -5.37 -22.48
C PRO A 290 -9.11 -6.54 -23.40
N ARG A 291 -8.16 -7.45 -23.68
CA ARG A 291 -8.39 -8.63 -24.51
C ARG A 291 -9.20 -9.71 -23.79
N THR A 292 -9.06 -9.79 -22.48
CA THR A 292 -9.57 -10.90 -21.66
C THR A 292 -10.62 -10.46 -20.64
N ASP A 293 -10.82 -9.16 -20.45
CA ASP A 293 -11.75 -8.60 -19.48
C ASP A 293 -12.56 -7.46 -20.10
N VAL A 294 -13.86 -7.69 -20.26
CA VAL A 294 -14.79 -6.73 -20.88
C VAL A 294 -14.95 -5.45 -20.08
N HIS A 295 -14.72 -5.48 -18.76
CA HIS A 295 -14.83 -4.30 -17.91
C HIS A 295 -13.60 -3.40 -18.10
N ILE A 296 -12.41 -4.00 -18.17
CA ILE A 296 -11.18 -3.27 -18.49
C ILE A 296 -11.26 -2.72 -19.92
N ALA A 297 -11.80 -3.49 -20.88
CA ALA A 297 -12.05 -3.02 -22.24
C ALA A 297 -13.02 -1.83 -22.31
N ALA A 298 -14.02 -1.80 -21.42
CA ALA A 298 -14.95 -0.69 -21.26
C ALA A 298 -14.38 0.50 -20.46
N GLY A 299 -13.11 0.43 -20.03
CA GLY A 299 -12.42 1.52 -19.32
C GLY A 299 -12.67 1.57 -17.81
N LEU A 300 -13.21 0.51 -17.21
CA LEU A 300 -13.35 0.45 -15.75
C LEU A 300 -11.97 0.35 -15.08
N ARG A 301 -11.87 1.02 -13.93
CA ARG A 301 -10.72 0.93 -13.03
C ARG A 301 -10.96 -0.07 -11.91
N CYS A 302 -9.89 -0.64 -11.37
CA CYS A 302 -9.94 -1.55 -10.21
C CYS A 302 -10.77 -0.96 -9.07
N ILE A 303 -10.55 0.32 -8.75
CA ILE A 303 -11.24 1.04 -7.68
C ILE A 303 -12.70 1.38 -7.97
N ASP A 304 -13.18 1.21 -9.20
CA ASP A 304 -14.59 1.45 -9.52
C ASP A 304 -15.48 0.34 -8.93
N CYS A 305 -14.92 -0.88 -8.81
CA CYS A 305 -15.52 -1.97 -8.06
C CYS A 305 -14.96 -2.06 -6.62
N HIS A 306 -13.64 -2.00 -6.47
CA HIS A 306 -12.92 -2.02 -5.19
C HIS A 306 -12.84 -0.63 -4.55
N ALA A 307 -13.98 0.04 -4.41
CA ALA A 307 -14.02 1.41 -3.94
C ALA A 307 -13.63 1.53 -2.45
N ALA A 308 -12.96 2.62 -2.11
CA ALA A 308 -12.54 2.97 -0.75
C ALA A 308 -13.23 4.26 -0.28
N GLY A 309 -13.21 4.48 1.03
CA GLY A 309 -13.66 5.74 1.62
C GLY A 309 -15.08 6.10 1.22
N SER A 310 -15.36 7.39 1.05
CA SER A 310 -16.67 7.92 0.65
C SER A 310 -17.22 7.37 -0.68
N ASN A 311 -16.37 6.82 -1.55
CA ASN A 311 -16.79 6.21 -2.81
C ASN A 311 -17.31 4.77 -2.65
N SER A 312 -17.08 4.14 -1.49
CA SER A 312 -17.53 2.76 -1.23
C SER A 312 -19.05 2.67 -1.07
N VAL A 313 -19.63 1.56 -1.53
CA VAL A 313 -21.05 1.24 -1.32
C VAL A 313 -21.29 0.59 0.05
N ASP A 314 -20.26 0.00 0.64
CA ASP A 314 -20.36 -0.76 1.89
C ASP A 314 -20.16 0.14 3.11
N LYS A 315 -21.09 0.09 4.07
CA LYS A 315 -21.06 0.88 5.32
C LYS A 315 -19.83 0.60 6.20
N ARG A 316 -19.18 -0.56 6.05
CA ARG A 316 -17.95 -0.93 6.75
C ARG A 316 -16.75 -0.10 6.28
N ILE A 317 -16.84 0.52 5.10
CA ILE A 317 -15.75 1.31 4.49
C ILE A 317 -16.17 2.76 4.27
N ARG A 318 -17.42 2.99 3.84
CA ARG A 318 -17.95 4.29 3.44
C ARG A 318 -17.78 5.35 4.52
N GLY A 319 -17.16 6.48 4.15
CA GLY A 319 -16.98 7.66 5.00
C GLY A 319 -15.92 7.52 6.10
N LYS A 320 -15.14 6.44 6.13
CA LYS A 320 -14.10 6.23 7.15
C LYS A 320 -12.75 6.83 6.77
N GLU A 321 -12.47 6.96 5.48
CA GLU A 321 -11.23 7.52 4.89
C GLU A 321 -9.91 6.89 5.36
N VAL A 322 -9.97 5.65 5.84
CA VAL A 322 -8.82 4.86 6.30
C VAL A 322 -8.10 4.10 5.19
N HIS A 323 -8.33 4.42 3.91
CA HIS A 323 -7.77 3.70 2.76
C HIS A 323 -7.97 2.17 2.80
N GLN A 324 -9.15 1.75 3.25
CA GLN A 324 -9.62 0.38 3.11
C GLN A 324 -10.41 0.24 1.82
N PHE A 325 -10.04 -0.72 1.00
CA PHE A 325 -10.68 -0.99 -0.30
C PHE A 325 -11.71 -2.10 -0.15
N GLY A 326 -12.83 -1.97 -0.85
CA GLY A 326 -13.82 -3.05 -0.94
C GLY A 326 -13.21 -4.30 -1.55
N LYS A 327 -13.63 -5.49 -1.10
CA LYS A 327 -13.19 -6.77 -1.69
C LYS A 327 -14.37 -7.72 -1.91
N GLY A 328 -14.20 -8.65 -2.85
CA GLY A 328 -15.09 -9.81 -3.01
C GLY A 328 -14.74 -10.89 -1.98
N ASP A 329 -15.42 -12.02 -2.02
CA ASP A 329 -15.02 -13.20 -1.25
C ASP A 329 -13.76 -13.86 -1.85
N ASP A 330 -12.77 -14.18 -1.01
CA ASP A 330 -11.57 -14.89 -1.40
C ASP A 330 -11.32 -16.08 -0.45
N PRO A 331 -11.90 -17.27 -0.76
CA PRO A 331 -11.82 -18.43 0.10
C PRO A 331 -10.42 -19.04 0.17
N SER A 332 -9.50 -18.63 -0.72
CA SER A 332 -8.12 -19.11 -0.75
C SER A 332 -7.20 -18.30 0.14
N GLY A 333 -7.48 -17.00 0.28
CA GLY A 333 -6.58 -16.04 0.89
C GLY A 333 -6.84 -15.74 2.36
N TRP A 334 -8.11 -15.74 2.76
CA TRP A 334 -8.52 -15.44 4.15
C TRP A 334 -8.03 -14.06 4.66
N VAL A 335 -7.75 -13.13 3.74
CA VAL A 335 -7.33 -11.77 4.06
C VAL A 335 -8.55 -10.88 4.22
N ARG A 336 -8.65 -10.27 5.40
CA ARG A 336 -9.69 -9.30 5.72
C ARG A 336 -11.09 -9.85 5.43
N ASN A 337 -11.38 -11.06 5.92
CA ASN A 337 -12.70 -11.68 5.75
C ASN A 337 -13.82 -10.84 6.37
N ASP A 338 -13.49 -9.99 7.36
CA ASP A 338 -14.39 -8.97 7.89
C ASP A 338 -14.87 -7.96 6.84
N LEU A 339 -14.17 -7.86 5.69
CA LEU A 339 -14.51 -7.05 4.53
C LEU A 339 -15.01 -7.86 3.33
N ASP A 340 -15.24 -9.17 3.46
CA ASP A 340 -15.77 -9.96 2.33
C ASP A 340 -17.08 -9.37 1.82
N ASN A 341 -17.24 -9.41 0.49
CA ASN A 341 -18.42 -8.89 -0.22
C ASN A 341 -18.69 -7.40 0.04
N SER A 342 -17.64 -6.60 0.25
CA SER A 342 -17.74 -5.13 0.42
C SER A 342 -17.43 -4.34 -0.86
N MET A 343 -16.94 -4.99 -1.91
CA MET A 343 -16.83 -4.39 -3.24
C MET A 343 -18.21 -4.19 -3.89
N ARG A 344 -18.29 -3.27 -4.86
CA ARG A 344 -19.48 -3.14 -5.71
C ARG A 344 -19.70 -4.44 -6.49
N THR A 345 -20.94 -4.92 -6.52
CA THR A 345 -21.30 -6.20 -7.13
C THR A 345 -21.76 -6.02 -8.59
N CYS A 346 -21.98 -7.14 -9.29
CA CYS A 346 -22.48 -7.16 -10.65
C CYS A 346 -23.84 -6.47 -10.78
N GLU A 347 -24.72 -6.67 -9.79
CA GLU A 347 -26.09 -6.17 -9.75
C GLU A 347 -26.16 -4.65 -9.69
N SER A 348 -25.24 -4.01 -8.95
CA SER A 348 -25.17 -2.54 -8.89
C SER A 348 -25.03 -1.91 -10.28
N CYS A 349 -24.33 -2.57 -11.20
CA CYS A 349 -24.16 -2.08 -12.56
C CYS A 349 -25.27 -2.62 -13.48
N HIS A 350 -25.45 -3.93 -13.51
CA HIS A 350 -26.24 -4.60 -14.55
C HIS A 350 -27.74 -4.69 -14.23
N ILE A 351 -28.16 -4.38 -13.00
CA ILE A 351 -29.57 -4.35 -12.59
C ILE A 351 -29.97 -2.92 -12.21
N GLU A 352 -29.22 -2.30 -11.29
CA GLU A 352 -29.51 -0.94 -10.81
C GLU A 352 -29.10 0.15 -11.81
N GLY A 353 -28.24 -0.17 -12.78
CA GLY A 353 -27.84 0.76 -13.85
C GLY A 353 -26.75 1.75 -13.46
N TRP A 354 -25.96 1.48 -12.42
CA TRP A 354 -24.83 2.35 -12.07
C TRP A 354 -23.87 2.52 -13.25
N ARG A 355 -23.41 3.76 -13.46
CA ARG A 355 -22.55 4.15 -14.59
C ARG A 355 -23.11 3.83 -15.98
N ASN A 356 -24.43 3.77 -16.13
CA ASN A 356 -25.07 3.44 -17.41
C ASN A 356 -24.58 2.10 -17.99
N ALA A 357 -24.26 1.14 -17.12
CA ALA A 357 -23.85 -0.18 -17.57
C ALA A 357 -25.00 -0.89 -18.31
N PRO A 358 -24.70 -1.79 -19.27
CA PRO A 358 -25.72 -2.57 -19.96
C PRO A 358 -26.58 -3.34 -18.98
N LYS A 359 -27.91 -3.22 -19.08
CA LYS A 359 -28.83 -3.95 -18.21
C LYS A 359 -28.96 -5.41 -18.66
N ALA A 360 -28.75 -6.34 -17.74
CA ALA A 360 -28.83 -7.76 -18.01
C ALA A 360 -30.25 -8.28 -17.74
N SER A 361 -31.06 -8.46 -18.79
CA SER A 361 -32.48 -8.84 -18.64
C SER A 361 -32.70 -10.31 -18.28
N HIS A 362 -31.83 -11.20 -18.76
CA HIS A 362 -31.93 -12.66 -18.59
C HIS A 362 -33.33 -13.24 -18.90
N ALA A 363 -34.12 -12.61 -19.77
CA ALA A 363 -35.54 -12.96 -19.97
C ALA A 363 -35.78 -14.40 -20.46
N TRP A 364 -34.76 -15.02 -21.04
CA TRP A 364 -34.79 -16.40 -21.55
C TRP A 364 -34.37 -17.44 -20.50
N LEU A 365 -33.82 -17.03 -19.36
CA LEU A 365 -33.26 -17.91 -18.35
C LEU A 365 -34.23 -18.07 -17.17
N PRO A 366 -34.55 -19.31 -16.73
CA PRO A 366 -35.41 -19.51 -15.57
C PRO A 366 -34.85 -18.83 -14.31
N PRO A 367 -35.68 -18.11 -13.52
CA PRO A 367 -35.21 -17.28 -12.40
C PRO A 367 -34.33 -18.00 -11.37
N PHE A 368 -34.55 -19.29 -11.12
CA PHE A 368 -33.80 -20.06 -10.12
C PHE A 368 -32.28 -20.08 -10.36
N HIS A 369 -31.81 -19.87 -11.59
CA HIS A 369 -30.38 -19.77 -11.88
C HIS A 369 -29.75 -18.57 -11.16
N MET A 370 -30.44 -17.44 -11.11
CA MET A 370 -29.95 -16.21 -10.47
C MET A 370 -30.09 -16.28 -8.95
N GLU A 371 -30.94 -17.17 -8.45
CA GLU A 371 -31.08 -17.46 -7.02
C GLU A 371 -29.97 -18.40 -6.51
N THR A 372 -29.38 -19.21 -7.39
CA THR A 372 -28.46 -20.31 -7.01
C THR A 372 -27.03 -20.13 -7.50
N LEU A 373 -26.84 -19.63 -8.72
CA LEU A 373 -25.54 -19.49 -9.37
C LEU A 373 -25.07 -18.04 -9.29
N SER A 374 -23.79 -17.86 -8.98
CA SER A 374 -23.16 -16.54 -9.07
C SER A 374 -23.07 -16.08 -10.52
N CYS A 375 -23.09 -14.77 -10.76
CA CYS A 375 -22.95 -14.22 -12.11
C CYS A 375 -21.65 -14.72 -12.79
N GLN A 376 -20.58 -14.87 -12.01
CA GLN A 376 -19.28 -15.34 -12.47
C GLN A 376 -19.32 -16.77 -13.01
N ALA A 377 -20.21 -17.64 -12.51
CA ALA A 377 -20.33 -19.02 -12.99
C ALA A 377 -20.65 -19.11 -14.49
N CYS A 378 -21.45 -18.16 -15.00
CA CYS A 378 -21.78 -18.08 -16.43
C CYS A 378 -20.90 -17.06 -17.19
N HIS A 379 -20.53 -15.95 -16.55
CA HIS A 379 -19.81 -14.85 -17.22
C HIS A 379 -18.28 -14.93 -17.16
N ILE A 380 -17.72 -15.92 -16.45
CA ILE A 380 -16.28 -16.24 -16.46
C ILE A 380 -16.13 -17.76 -16.65
N PRO A 381 -16.54 -18.32 -17.81
CA PRO A 381 -16.54 -19.77 -18.02
C PRO A 381 -15.14 -20.35 -18.15
N SER A 382 -14.16 -19.53 -18.52
CA SER A 382 -12.75 -19.92 -18.65
C SER A 382 -11.83 -18.73 -18.39
N ARG A 383 -10.56 -19.04 -18.11
CA ARG A 383 -9.47 -18.07 -18.09
C ARG A 383 -8.40 -18.53 -19.07
N ALA A 384 -7.94 -17.60 -19.90
CA ALA A 384 -7.00 -17.93 -20.97
C ALA A 384 -5.56 -18.14 -20.48
N VAL A 385 -5.22 -17.62 -19.30
CA VAL A 385 -3.86 -17.60 -18.76
C VAL A 385 -3.63 -18.77 -17.82
N LYS A 386 -2.50 -19.45 -18.00
CA LYS A 386 -2.06 -20.57 -17.15
C LYS A 386 -1.94 -20.15 -15.69
N SER A 387 -2.29 -21.04 -14.78
CA SER A 387 -2.19 -20.79 -13.34
C SER A 387 -1.63 -21.98 -12.56
N ALA A 388 -0.88 -21.68 -11.49
CA ALA A 388 -0.23 -22.65 -10.60
C ALA A 388 -1.24 -23.21 -9.62
N LEU A 389 -1.99 -24.22 -10.05
CA LEU A 389 -3.06 -24.79 -9.24
C LEU A 389 -2.54 -25.85 -8.27
N VAL A 390 -1.59 -26.67 -8.70
CA VAL A 390 -0.99 -27.71 -7.85
C VAL A 390 0.51 -27.56 -7.81
N GLN A 391 1.06 -27.65 -6.59
CA GLN A 391 2.49 -27.61 -6.32
C GLN A 391 2.89 -28.86 -5.54
N ALA A 392 3.80 -29.66 -6.08
CA ALA A 392 4.30 -30.88 -5.46
C ALA A 392 5.75 -30.69 -5.01
N SER A 393 6.00 -30.85 -3.72
CA SER A 393 7.32 -30.66 -3.11
C SER A 393 8.20 -31.92 -3.09
N ASP A 394 7.62 -33.07 -3.43
CA ASP A 394 8.23 -34.39 -3.46
C ASP A 394 8.77 -34.78 -4.85
N VAL A 395 8.41 -34.05 -5.90
CA VAL A 395 8.89 -34.28 -7.27
C VAL A 395 9.89 -33.19 -7.67
N TYR A 396 11.13 -33.59 -7.93
CA TYR A 396 12.16 -32.69 -8.42
C TYR A 396 11.82 -32.21 -9.84
N ASN A 397 11.83 -30.89 -10.05
CA ASN A 397 11.60 -30.29 -11.35
C ASN A 397 12.88 -30.34 -12.21
N PRO A 398 12.95 -31.19 -13.27
CA PRO A 398 14.14 -31.35 -14.09
C PRO A 398 14.24 -30.33 -15.23
N ALA A 399 13.30 -29.38 -15.32
CA ALA A 399 13.13 -28.56 -16.51
C ALA A 399 14.21 -27.47 -16.64
N PRO A 400 14.49 -27.00 -17.87
CA PRO A 400 15.50 -25.97 -18.10
C PRO A 400 15.05 -24.58 -17.59
N ARG A 401 16.02 -23.66 -17.52
CA ARG A 401 15.84 -22.22 -17.19
C ARG A 401 15.34 -21.94 -15.77
N ILE A 402 15.80 -22.70 -14.79
CA ILE A 402 15.52 -22.44 -13.37
C ILE A 402 16.73 -21.79 -12.71
N THR A 403 16.57 -20.54 -12.25
CA THR A 403 17.68 -19.67 -11.79
C THR A 403 17.39 -19.04 -10.42
N PRO A 404 18.41 -18.94 -9.52
CA PRO A 404 19.71 -19.63 -9.60
C PRO A 404 19.47 -21.15 -9.52
N PRO A 405 20.29 -22.01 -10.16
CA PRO A 405 20.06 -23.46 -10.16
C PRO A 405 19.97 -23.98 -8.71
N PRO A 406 18.80 -24.42 -8.24
CA PRO A 406 18.59 -24.92 -6.88
C PRO A 406 18.91 -26.42 -6.79
N LYS A 407 19.36 -26.87 -5.61
CA LYS A 407 19.64 -28.28 -5.34
C LYS A 407 18.38 -29.15 -5.29
N HIS A 408 17.19 -28.60 -5.00
CA HIS A 408 15.89 -29.30 -4.99
C HIS A 408 14.74 -28.31 -5.28
N ILE A 409 13.95 -28.52 -6.34
CA ILE A 409 12.87 -27.60 -6.77
C ILE A 409 11.56 -28.33 -6.94
N TRP A 410 10.47 -27.70 -6.53
CA TRP A 410 9.12 -28.25 -6.57
C TRP A 410 8.57 -28.24 -8.00
N SER A 411 7.77 -29.24 -8.32
CA SER A 411 7.09 -29.35 -9.62
C SER A 411 5.71 -28.72 -9.54
N PHE A 412 5.33 -27.98 -10.57
CA PHE A 412 3.99 -27.41 -10.71
C PHE A 412 3.20 -28.22 -11.73
N TYR A 413 1.89 -28.28 -11.53
CA TYR A 413 0.96 -28.90 -12.46
C TYR A 413 -0.19 -27.95 -12.78
N ASP A 414 -0.75 -28.10 -13.99
CA ASP A 414 -1.95 -27.40 -14.43
C ASP A 414 -3.24 -28.03 -13.85
N GLN A 415 -4.41 -27.54 -14.25
CA GLN A 415 -5.71 -28.06 -13.81
C GLN A 415 -5.96 -29.53 -14.22
N GLU A 416 -5.31 -30.03 -15.27
CA GLU A 416 -5.40 -31.42 -15.72
C GLU A 416 -4.31 -32.32 -15.10
N MET A 417 -3.53 -31.81 -14.14
CA MET A 417 -2.39 -32.50 -13.52
C MET A 417 -1.24 -32.80 -14.51
N ASN A 418 -1.12 -32.06 -15.61
CA ASN A 418 0.05 -32.15 -16.48
C ASN A 418 1.21 -31.35 -15.89
N PHE A 419 2.43 -31.85 -16.09
CA PHE A 419 3.63 -31.16 -15.64
C PHE A 419 3.77 -29.77 -16.29
N TRP A 420 4.07 -28.77 -15.46
CA TRP A 420 4.27 -27.39 -15.89
C TRP A 420 5.63 -26.85 -15.46
N ASN A 421 6.47 -26.45 -16.43
CA ASN A 421 7.72 -25.72 -16.15
C ASN A 421 7.45 -24.25 -15.79
N HIS A 422 6.71 -24.02 -14.71
CA HIS A 422 6.36 -22.70 -14.20
C HIS A 422 7.58 -21.78 -14.03
N TYR A 423 8.71 -22.30 -13.56
CA TYR A 423 9.92 -21.50 -13.33
C TYR A 423 10.60 -21.05 -14.63
N GLY A 424 10.73 -21.92 -15.62
CA GLY A 424 11.23 -21.53 -16.93
C GLY A 424 10.28 -20.58 -17.65
N GLU A 425 8.97 -20.73 -17.45
CA GLU A 425 7.98 -19.77 -17.94
C GLU A 425 8.14 -18.40 -17.27
N LEU A 426 8.42 -18.32 -15.97
CA LEU A 426 8.70 -17.03 -15.31
C LEU A 426 9.96 -16.31 -15.79
N ASP A 427 10.93 -17.05 -16.33
CA ASP A 427 12.13 -16.50 -16.97
C ASP A 427 11.82 -15.94 -18.37
N LEU A 428 10.93 -16.61 -19.10
CA LEU A 428 10.58 -16.30 -20.49
C LEU A 428 9.48 -15.25 -20.64
N PHE A 429 8.42 -15.38 -19.85
CA PHE A 429 7.17 -14.66 -20.05
C PHE A 429 7.11 -13.38 -19.24
N THR A 430 6.60 -12.34 -19.89
CA THR A 430 6.42 -11.03 -19.27
C THR A 430 4.97 -10.82 -18.85
N ALA A 431 4.73 -9.70 -18.17
CA ALA A 431 3.39 -9.21 -17.91
C ALA A 431 2.54 -9.00 -19.18
N MET A 432 3.18 -8.73 -20.33
CA MET A 432 2.53 -8.52 -21.62
C MET A 432 2.43 -9.81 -22.44
N ASP A 433 3.30 -10.78 -22.15
CA ASP A 433 3.40 -12.06 -22.84
C ASP A 433 3.01 -13.19 -21.90
N GLN A 434 1.81 -13.13 -21.32
CA GLN A 434 1.37 -14.14 -20.36
C GLN A 434 1.21 -15.50 -21.05
N PRO A 435 1.62 -16.61 -20.42
CA PRO A 435 1.46 -17.95 -20.98
C PRO A 435 -0.04 -18.30 -21.04
N THR A 436 -0.50 -18.76 -22.19
CA THR A 436 -1.90 -19.12 -22.44
C THR A 436 -2.07 -20.61 -22.69
N ASP A 437 -3.21 -21.16 -22.27
CA ASP A 437 -3.66 -22.52 -22.63
C ASP A 437 -4.55 -22.54 -23.89
N VAL A 438 -4.79 -21.36 -24.48
CA VAL A 438 -5.56 -21.24 -25.71
C VAL A 438 -4.67 -21.69 -26.87
N THR A 439 -4.88 -22.92 -27.34
CA THR A 439 -4.37 -23.44 -28.61
C THR A 439 -5.22 -23.00 -29.78
#